data_AF-A0A5K1I4M3-F1
#
_entry.id   AF-A0A5K1I4M3-F1
#
_cell.length_a   1.000
_cell.length_b   1.000
_cell.length_c   1.000
_cell.angle_alpha   90.00
_cell.angle_beta   90.00
_cell.angle_gamma   90.00
#
_symmetry.space_group_name_H-M   'P 1'
#
loop_
_entity.id
_entity.type
_entity.pdbx_description
1 polymer ?
#
loop_
_entity_poly.entity_id
_entity_poly.type
_entity_poly.pdbx_seq_one_letter_code
_entity_poly.pdbx_strand_id
1 'polypeptide(L)'
;MSNSMLESPIRCCLPEEEFLLAWDHELEEMHRYRGFALCFLPTHPSISRLMVALGIECEERLDSLLASAEGLGLGEKLRHRGLSPELQAELRREHFFVVDDGIARLTLAQVLLAACNSWQFYRLILDSCSSQELCVILRHFVDQKDNACRVLEEVQEFLG
;
A
#
# COMPACT_ATOMS: atom_id res chain seq x y z
N MET A 1 5.93 40.30 -23.93
CA MET A 1 6.76 39.44 -23.08
C MET A 1 5.82 38.48 -22.39
N SER A 2 5.69 37.26 -22.90
CA SER A 2 4.73 36.27 -22.41
C SER A 2 5.50 35.24 -21.58
N ASN A 3 5.52 35.44 -20.26
CA ASN A 3 6.05 34.45 -19.31
C ASN A 3 5.02 33.33 -19.16
N SER A 4 5.09 32.37 -20.08
CA SER A 4 4.37 31.10 -20.03
C SER A 4 5.37 30.00 -19.61
N MET A 5 5.89 30.09 -18.39
CA MET A 5 6.71 29.05 -17.75
C MET A 5 6.09 28.62 -16.41
N LEU A 6 4.77 28.64 -16.31
CA LEU A 6 4.06 28.06 -15.18
C LEU A 6 3.84 26.56 -15.44
N GLU A 7 4.43 25.77 -14.54
CA GLU A 7 3.92 24.47 -14.11
C GLU A 7 3.98 23.33 -15.13
N SER A 8 5.20 22.98 -15.54
CA SER A 8 5.43 21.55 -15.80
C SER A 8 5.38 20.85 -14.45
N PRO A 9 4.43 19.92 -14.18
CA PRO A 9 4.47 19.11 -12.97
C PRO A 9 5.83 18.43 -12.91
N ILE A 10 6.45 18.42 -11.73
CA ILE A 10 7.72 17.75 -11.51
C ILE A 10 7.48 16.27 -11.83
N ARG A 11 7.95 15.82 -12.99
CA ARG A 11 7.89 14.42 -13.38
C ARG A 11 8.97 13.68 -12.61
N CYS A 12 8.57 12.87 -11.65
CA CYS A 12 9.50 12.10 -10.84
C CYS A 12 10.09 10.90 -11.59
N CYS A 13 9.36 10.33 -12.56
CA CYS A 13 9.76 9.12 -13.28
C CYS A 13 8.98 8.93 -14.61
N LEU A 14 9.40 7.96 -15.42
CA LEU A 14 8.71 7.55 -16.67
C LEU A 14 7.43 6.75 -16.33
N PRO A 15 6.41 6.70 -17.22
CA PRO A 15 5.18 5.96 -16.94
C PRO A 15 5.39 4.49 -16.56
N GLU A 16 6.34 3.80 -17.21
CA GLU A 16 6.71 2.43 -16.84
C GLU A 16 7.24 2.35 -15.40
N GLU A 17 8.09 3.30 -15.00
CA GLU A 17 8.65 3.38 -13.66
C GLU A 17 7.57 3.70 -12.62
N GLU A 18 6.56 4.52 -12.97
CA GLU A 18 5.41 4.79 -12.11
C GLU A 18 4.59 3.50 -11.82
N PHE A 19 4.31 2.70 -12.86
CA PHE A 19 3.64 1.40 -12.70
C PHE A 19 4.45 0.43 -11.84
N LEU A 20 5.76 0.39 -12.07
CA LEU A 20 6.67 -0.41 -11.26
C LEU A 20 6.64 0.07 -9.80
N LEU A 21 6.80 1.35 -9.52
CA LEU A 21 6.78 1.85 -8.14
C LEU A 21 5.48 1.49 -7.41
N ALA A 22 4.32 1.65 -8.06
CA ALA A 22 3.04 1.25 -7.48
C ALA A 22 2.94 -0.27 -7.24
N TRP A 23 3.45 -1.09 -8.17
CA TRP A 23 3.47 -2.54 -8.04
C TRP A 23 4.28 -3.03 -6.83
N ASP A 24 5.52 -2.54 -6.69
CA ASP A 24 6.38 -2.95 -5.57
C ASP A 24 5.76 -2.55 -4.24
N HIS A 25 5.20 -1.33 -4.20
CA HIS A 25 4.58 -0.82 -2.98
C HIS A 25 3.34 -1.62 -2.56
N GLU A 26 2.45 -2.01 -3.49
CA GLU A 26 1.33 -2.90 -3.14
C GLU A 26 1.78 -4.30 -2.74
N LEU A 27 2.82 -4.83 -3.38
CA LEU A 27 3.35 -6.14 -3.01
C LEU A 27 3.91 -6.11 -1.58
N GLU A 28 4.67 -5.07 -1.24
CA GLU A 28 5.15 -4.79 0.12
C GLU A 28 4.00 -4.73 1.13
N GLU A 29 2.98 -3.93 0.84
CA GLU A 29 1.81 -3.73 1.70
C GLU A 29 1.04 -5.03 1.92
N MET A 30 0.78 -5.80 0.86
CA MET A 30 0.09 -7.10 0.95
C MET A 30 0.80 -8.01 1.95
N HIS A 31 2.13 -8.11 1.84
CA HIS A 31 2.92 -8.97 2.73
C HIS A 31 2.96 -8.44 4.16
N ARG A 32 3.06 -7.12 4.34
CA ARG A 32 3.01 -6.46 5.64
C ARG A 32 1.69 -6.74 6.37
N TYR A 33 0.55 -6.57 5.70
CA TYR A 33 -0.77 -6.88 6.29
C TYR A 33 -0.91 -8.37 6.62
N ARG A 34 -0.41 -9.27 5.79
CA ARG A 34 -0.37 -10.71 6.10
C ARG A 34 0.50 -11.00 7.33
N GLY A 35 1.63 -10.32 7.48
CA GLY A 35 2.47 -10.38 8.69
C GLY A 35 1.68 -9.95 9.93
N PHE A 36 1.08 -8.77 9.92
CA PHE A 36 0.26 -8.29 11.04
C PHE A 36 -0.94 -9.18 11.35
N ALA A 37 -1.58 -9.76 10.33
CA ALA A 37 -2.66 -10.72 10.53
C ALA A 37 -2.22 -11.90 11.40
N LEU A 38 -1.01 -12.42 11.18
CA LEU A 38 -0.43 -13.49 11.99
C LEU A 38 -0.08 -13.02 13.41
N CYS A 39 0.44 -11.79 13.56
CA CYS A 39 0.78 -11.23 14.86
C CYS A 39 -0.44 -11.13 15.80
N PHE A 40 -1.59 -10.69 15.27
CA PHE A 40 -2.83 -10.53 16.05
C PHE A 40 -3.66 -11.82 16.22
N LEU A 41 -3.38 -12.87 15.42
CA LEU A 41 -4.19 -14.09 15.38
C LEU A 41 -4.46 -14.73 16.76
N PRO A 42 -3.48 -14.82 17.69
CA PRO A 42 -3.69 -15.53 18.95
C PRO A 42 -4.59 -14.79 19.95
N THR A 43 -4.55 -13.47 19.98
CA THR A 43 -5.17 -12.66 21.05
C THR A 43 -6.29 -11.75 20.55
N HIS A 44 -6.23 -11.30 19.30
CA HIS A 44 -7.14 -10.31 18.72
C HIS A 44 -7.65 -10.77 17.34
N PRO A 45 -8.46 -11.84 17.27
CA PRO A 45 -8.89 -12.42 16.00
C PRO A 45 -9.74 -11.48 15.14
N SER A 46 -10.43 -10.49 15.73
CA SER A 46 -11.13 -9.44 14.97
C SER A 46 -10.15 -8.54 14.21
N ILE A 47 -9.08 -8.09 14.87
CA ILE A 47 -8.03 -7.27 14.26
C ILE A 47 -7.26 -8.09 13.22
N SER A 48 -6.96 -9.36 13.52
CA SER A 48 -6.35 -10.27 12.55
C SER A 48 -7.17 -10.38 11.26
N ARG A 49 -8.50 -10.53 11.35
CA ARG A 49 -9.39 -10.55 10.18
C ARG A 49 -9.39 -9.22 9.41
N LEU A 50 -9.33 -8.08 10.10
CA LEU A 50 -9.19 -6.78 9.45
C LEU A 50 -7.88 -6.71 8.64
N MET A 51 -6.75 -7.15 9.21
CA MET A 51 -5.49 -7.19 8.48
C MET A 51 -5.56 -8.10 7.24
N VAL A 52 -6.23 -9.26 7.34
CA VAL A 52 -6.46 -10.14 6.18
C VAL A 52 -7.28 -9.41 5.10
N ALA A 53 -8.34 -8.71 5.48
CA ALA A 53 -9.17 -7.95 4.54
C ALA A 53 -8.35 -6.87 3.82
N LEU A 54 -7.54 -6.10 4.55
CA LEU A 54 -6.65 -5.10 3.96
C LEU A 54 -5.60 -5.72 3.03
N GLY A 55 -5.09 -6.91 3.36
CA GLY A 55 -4.20 -7.68 2.49
C GLY A 55 -4.87 -8.11 1.18
N ILE A 56 -6.15 -8.52 1.23
CA ILE A 56 -6.94 -8.86 0.04
C ILE A 56 -7.15 -7.62 -0.84
N GLU A 57 -7.44 -6.46 -0.25
CA GLU A 57 -7.55 -5.22 -1.03
C GLU A 57 -6.24 -4.88 -1.77
N CYS A 58 -5.07 -5.19 -1.19
CA CYS A 58 -3.80 -5.06 -1.92
C CYS A 58 -3.71 -6.00 -3.13
N GLU A 59 -4.22 -7.22 -3.03
CA GLU A 59 -4.29 -8.17 -4.16
C GLU A 59 -5.19 -7.61 -5.28
N GLU A 60 -6.35 -7.06 -4.93
CA GLU A 60 -7.26 -6.43 -5.90
C GLU A 60 -6.62 -5.21 -6.59
N ARG A 61 -5.81 -4.43 -5.85
CA ARG A 61 -5.04 -3.32 -6.40
C ARG A 61 -3.92 -3.80 -7.33
N LEU A 62 -3.21 -4.88 -6.98
CA LEU A 62 -2.22 -5.52 -7.87
C LEU A 62 -2.87 -5.99 -9.17
N ASP A 63 -4.02 -6.66 -9.09
CA ASP A 63 -4.77 -7.10 -10.27
C ASP A 63 -5.19 -5.92 -11.16
N SER A 64 -5.62 -4.82 -10.56
CA SER A 64 -5.98 -3.58 -11.28
C SER A 64 -4.77 -2.94 -11.98
N LEU A 65 -3.61 -2.90 -11.31
CA LEU A 65 -2.35 -2.42 -11.90
C LEU A 65 -1.94 -3.29 -13.08
N LEU A 66 -2.01 -4.60 -12.92
CA LEU A 66 -1.66 -5.57 -13.96
C LEU A 66 -2.56 -5.42 -15.20
N ALA A 67 -3.87 -5.37 -15.00
CA ALA A 67 -4.83 -5.19 -16.10
C ALA A 67 -4.58 -3.89 -16.87
N SER A 68 -4.28 -2.79 -16.15
CA SER A 68 -3.94 -1.51 -16.79
C SER A 68 -2.58 -1.56 -17.52
N ALA A 69 -1.60 -2.28 -16.98
CA ALA A 69 -0.27 -2.41 -17.57
C ALA A 69 -0.25 -3.33 -18.80
N GLU A 70 -1.13 -4.32 -18.88
CA GLU A 70 -1.29 -5.19 -20.05
C GLU A 70 -1.66 -4.40 -21.31
N GLY A 71 -2.56 -3.41 -21.17
CA GLY A 71 -2.92 -2.50 -22.27
C GLY A 71 -1.73 -1.67 -22.81
N LEU A 72 -0.66 -1.55 -22.03
CA LEU A 72 0.55 -0.82 -22.35
C LEU A 72 1.74 -1.73 -22.72
N GLY A 73 1.54 -3.06 -22.77
CA GLY A 73 2.60 -4.03 -23.04
C GLY A 73 3.59 -4.21 -21.87
N LEU A 74 3.23 -3.79 -20.66
CA LEU A 74 4.06 -3.86 -19.46
C LEU A 74 3.71 -5.05 -18.55
N GLY A 75 2.65 -5.79 -18.83
CA GLY A 75 2.14 -6.87 -17.97
C GLY A 75 3.19 -7.92 -17.61
N GLU A 76 3.99 -8.37 -18.58
CA GLU A 76 5.05 -9.37 -18.30
C GLU A 76 6.12 -8.82 -17.35
N LYS A 77 6.49 -7.53 -17.45
CA LYS A 77 7.47 -6.93 -16.55
C LYS A 77 6.98 -6.91 -15.11
N LEU A 78 5.68 -6.64 -14.90
CA LEU A 78 5.08 -6.66 -13.56
C LEU A 78 4.98 -8.09 -13.01
N ARG A 79 4.55 -9.06 -13.82
CA ARG A 79 4.41 -10.47 -13.41
C ARG A 79 5.73 -11.11 -12.96
N HIS A 80 6.84 -10.75 -13.58
CA HIS A 80 8.16 -11.27 -13.23
C HIS A 80 8.77 -10.57 -12.00
N ARG A 81 8.10 -9.54 -11.48
CA ARG A 81 8.55 -8.84 -10.30
C ARG A 81 8.08 -9.56 -9.05
N GLY A 82 9.02 -9.87 -8.18
CA GLY A 82 8.78 -10.44 -6.87
C GLY A 82 9.36 -9.56 -5.79
N LEU A 83 9.09 -9.91 -4.53
CA LEU A 83 9.68 -9.24 -3.38
C LEU A 83 11.22 -9.25 -3.47
N SER A 84 11.84 -8.12 -3.18
CA SER A 84 13.29 -8.05 -3.03
C SER A 84 13.77 -8.99 -1.91
N PRO A 85 14.98 -9.59 -2.02
CA PRO A 85 15.53 -10.44 -0.97
C PRO A 85 15.61 -9.74 0.40
N GLU A 86 15.88 -8.44 0.40
CA GLU A 86 15.95 -7.59 1.60
C GLU A 86 14.60 -7.51 2.30
N LEU A 87 13.56 -7.21 1.52
CA LEU A 87 12.19 -7.14 2.01
C LEU A 87 11.67 -8.50 2.48
N GLN A 88 12.00 -9.59 1.78
CA GLN A 88 11.71 -10.94 2.26
C GLN A 88 12.39 -11.23 3.60
N ALA A 89 13.62 -10.74 3.81
CA ALA A 89 14.32 -10.89 5.07
C ALA A 89 13.69 -10.05 6.19
N GLU A 90 13.18 -8.88 5.88
CA GLU A 90 12.50 -7.98 6.82
C GLU A 90 11.15 -8.56 7.26
N LEU A 91 10.32 -9.03 6.32
CA LEU A 91 9.07 -9.72 6.61
C LEU A 91 9.26 -10.95 7.51
N ARG A 92 10.35 -11.70 7.33
CA ARG A 92 10.69 -12.85 8.20
C ARG A 92 11.08 -12.44 9.62
N ARG A 93 11.49 -11.18 9.84
CA ARG A 93 11.88 -10.66 11.16
C ARG A 93 10.68 -10.12 11.94
N GLU A 94 9.57 -9.80 11.29
CA GLU A 94 8.34 -9.30 11.91
C GLU A 94 7.50 -10.38 12.63
N HIS A 95 8.04 -11.59 12.79
CA HIS A 95 7.35 -12.71 13.46
C HIS A 95 7.35 -12.57 14.99
N PHE A 96 6.64 -11.58 15.52
CA PHE A 96 6.34 -11.48 16.95
C PHE A 96 4.83 -11.51 17.18
N PHE A 97 4.38 -12.40 18.07
CA PHE A 97 2.97 -12.49 18.43
C PHE A 97 2.60 -11.39 19.43
N VAL A 98 1.42 -10.83 19.24
CA VAL A 98 0.79 -9.93 20.21
C VAL A 98 0.30 -10.78 21.38
N VAL A 99 0.91 -10.60 22.56
CA VAL A 99 0.63 -11.40 23.76
C VAL A 99 -0.23 -10.69 24.80
N ASP A 100 -0.36 -9.36 24.72
CA ASP A 100 -1.19 -8.54 25.60
C ASP A 100 -1.69 -7.28 24.88
N ASP A 101 -2.65 -6.59 25.49
CA ASP A 101 -3.33 -5.41 24.92
C ASP A 101 -2.39 -4.20 24.78
N GLY A 102 -1.34 -4.11 25.59
CA GLY A 102 -0.33 -3.06 25.48
C GLY A 102 0.49 -3.19 24.20
N ILE A 103 0.94 -4.42 23.91
CA ILE A 103 1.59 -4.74 22.64
C ILE A 103 0.60 -4.60 21.48
N ALA A 104 -0.66 -5.01 21.67
CA ALA A 104 -1.69 -4.88 20.65
C ALA A 104 -1.87 -3.42 20.20
N ARG A 105 -1.97 -2.49 21.16
CA ARG A 105 -2.06 -1.04 20.88
C ARG A 105 -0.83 -0.52 20.14
N LEU A 106 0.37 -0.92 20.57
CA LEU A 106 1.61 -0.49 19.92
C LEU A 106 1.69 -1.00 18.48
N THR A 107 1.39 -2.29 18.26
CA THR A 107 1.39 -2.91 16.94
C THR A 107 0.32 -2.26 16.05
N LEU A 108 -0.88 -1.99 16.58
CA LEU A 108 -1.93 -1.33 15.80
C LEU A 108 -1.55 0.12 15.42
N ALA A 109 -0.87 0.86 16.31
CA ALA A 109 -0.34 2.17 15.98
C ALA A 109 0.72 2.12 14.86
N GLN A 110 1.54 1.06 14.83
CA GLN A 110 2.50 0.82 13.73
C GLN A 110 1.79 0.52 12.41
N VAL A 111 0.74 -0.30 12.45
CA VAL A 111 -0.11 -0.58 11.28
C VAL A 111 -0.71 0.72 10.74
N LEU A 112 -1.31 1.53 11.58
CA LEU A 112 -1.92 2.80 11.17
C LEU A 112 -0.87 3.74 10.57
N LEU A 113 0.29 3.89 11.20
CA LEU A 113 1.37 4.71 10.65
C LEU A 113 1.82 4.23 9.26
N ALA A 114 1.95 2.91 9.07
CA ALA A 114 2.29 2.34 7.77
C ALA A 114 1.20 2.61 6.72
N ALA A 115 -0.08 2.46 7.08
CA ALA A 115 -1.21 2.76 6.20
C ALA A 115 -1.24 4.25 5.80
N CYS A 116 -1.03 5.16 6.74
CA CYS A 116 -0.96 6.60 6.46
C CYS A 116 0.21 6.97 5.55
N ASN A 117 1.39 6.38 5.76
CA ASN A 117 2.54 6.56 4.88
C ASN A 117 2.26 6.04 3.47
N SER A 118 1.58 4.91 3.37
CA SER A 118 1.15 4.30 2.11
C SER A 118 0.14 5.18 1.37
N TRP A 119 -0.85 5.74 2.07
CA TRP A 119 -1.77 6.72 1.50
C TRP A 119 -1.05 7.97 0.99
N GLN A 120 -0.11 8.52 1.77
CA GLN A 120 0.67 9.68 1.37
C GLN A 120 1.53 9.38 0.13
N PHE A 121 2.14 8.20 0.06
CA PHE A 121 2.88 7.73 -1.12
C PHE A 121 2.00 7.78 -2.37
N TYR A 122 0.78 7.23 -2.32
CA TYR A 122 -0.12 7.25 -3.47
C TYR A 122 -0.56 8.63 -3.88
N ARG A 123 -0.78 9.53 -2.90
CA ARG A 123 -1.11 10.92 -3.21
C ARG A 123 0.05 11.61 -3.94
N LEU A 124 1.29 11.39 -3.51
CA LEU A 124 2.48 11.93 -4.16
C LEU A 124 2.70 11.38 -5.57
N ILE A 125 2.48 10.07 -5.78
CA ILE A 125 2.54 9.50 -7.13
C ILE A 125 1.44 10.12 -7.99
N LEU A 126 0.20 10.17 -7.52
CA LEU A 126 -0.92 10.75 -8.27
C LEU A 126 -0.66 12.21 -8.68
N ASP A 127 -0.12 13.03 -7.78
CA ASP A 127 0.18 14.44 -8.03
C ASP A 127 1.28 14.63 -9.10
N SER A 128 2.14 13.62 -9.30
CA SER A 128 3.24 13.63 -10.27
C SER A 128 3.00 12.76 -11.50
N CYS A 129 1.88 12.04 -11.54
CA CYS A 129 1.61 11.00 -12.52
C CYS A 129 1.34 11.58 -13.91
N SER A 130 1.98 10.99 -14.92
CA SER A 130 1.87 11.45 -16.31
C SER A 130 0.95 10.58 -17.17
N SER A 131 0.63 9.36 -16.75
CA SER A 131 -0.25 8.43 -17.49
C SER A 131 -1.71 8.63 -17.10
N GLN A 132 -2.58 8.82 -18.09
CA GLN A 132 -4.02 8.95 -17.88
C GLN A 132 -4.62 7.68 -17.26
N GLU A 133 -4.18 6.51 -17.75
CA GLU A 133 -4.61 5.19 -17.29
C GLU A 133 -4.25 4.99 -15.82
N LEU A 134 -3.00 5.30 -15.46
CA LEU A 134 -2.51 5.20 -14.09
C LEU A 134 -3.20 6.23 -13.17
N CYS A 135 -3.39 7.48 -13.60
CA CYS A 135 -4.12 8.50 -12.85
C CYS A 135 -5.55 8.10 -12.48
N VAL A 136 -6.24 7.30 -13.30
CA VAL A 136 -7.58 6.79 -12.98
C VAL A 136 -7.51 5.79 -11.82
N ILE A 137 -6.64 4.79 -11.92
CA ILE A 137 -6.51 3.76 -10.88
C ILE A 137 -5.93 4.32 -9.57
N LEU A 138 -4.95 5.22 -9.62
CA LEU A 138 -4.35 5.82 -8.43
C LEU A 138 -5.34 6.64 -7.62
N ARG A 139 -6.29 7.34 -8.26
CA ARG A 139 -7.37 8.05 -7.54
C ARG A 139 -8.21 7.09 -6.70
N HIS A 140 -8.59 5.95 -7.28
CA HIS A 140 -9.31 4.93 -6.54
C HIS A 140 -8.47 4.36 -5.38
N PHE A 141 -7.17 4.18 -5.57
CA PHE A 141 -6.29 3.68 -4.51
C PHE A 141 -6.15 4.69 -3.37
N VAL A 142 -6.04 5.99 -3.68
CA VAL A 142 -6.01 7.06 -2.66
C VAL A 142 -7.28 7.01 -1.80
N ASP A 143 -8.46 6.91 -2.43
CA ASP A 143 -9.73 6.84 -1.71
C ASP A 143 -9.84 5.57 -0.84
N GLN A 144 -9.44 4.41 -1.38
CA GLN A 144 -9.44 3.15 -0.64
C GLN A 144 -8.49 3.20 0.56
N LYS A 145 -7.27 3.74 0.38
CA LYS A 145 -6.28 3.83 1.46
C LYS A 145 -6.66 4.87 2.52
N ASP A 146 -7.31 5.97 2.15
CA ASP A 146 -7.91 6.91 3.12
C ASP A 146 -8.93 6.19 4.00
N ASN A 147 -9.84 5.43 3.38
CA ASN A 147 -10.83 4.64 4.11
C ASN A 147 -10.18 3.60 5.02
N ALA A 148 -9.13 2.91 4.56
CA ALA A 148 -8.37 1.97 5.39
C ALA A 148 -7.75 2.66 6.62
N CYS A 149 -7.16 3.86 6.45
CA CYS A 149 -6.62 4.64 7.58
C CYS A 149 -7.71 4.95 8.60
N ARG A 150 -8.88 5.42 8.15
CA ARG A 150 -10.01 5.76 9.03
C ARG A 150 -10.53 4.56 9.80
N VAL A 151 -10.66 3.39 9.15
CA VAL A 151 -11.05 2.15 9.84
C VAL A 151 -10.01 1.75 10.90
N LEU A 152 -8.71 1.89 10.59
CA LEU A 152 -7.65 1.59 11.55
C LEU A 152 -7.63 2.56 12.74
N GLU A 153 -7.87 3.85 12.50
CA GLU A 153 -8.05 4.87 13.54
C GLU A 153 -9.20 4.50 14.49
N GLU A 154 -10.38 4.16 13.93
CA GLU A 154 -11.53 3.74 14.72
C GLU A 154 -11.20 2.52 15.59
N VAL A 155 -10.57 1.48 15.02
CA VAL A 155 -10.17 0.30 15.79
C VAL A 155 -9.16 0.65 16.89
N GLN A 156 -8.25 1.59 16.64
CA GLN A 156 -7.27 2.03 17.62
C GLN A 156 -7.93 2.78 18.79
N GLU A 157 -8.93 3.62 18.51
CA GLU A 157 -9.72 4.29 19.53
C GLU A 157 -10.49 3.30 20.41
N PHE A 158 -11.04 2.22 19.83
CA PHE A 158 -11.75 1.19 20.59
C PHE A 158 -10.83 0.29 21.44
N LEU A 159 -9.53 0.21 21.11
CA LEU A 159 -8.54 -0.56 21.87
C LEU A 159 -7.89 0.25 23.01
N GLY A 160 -8.10 1.57 23.03
CA GLY A 160 -7.59 2.54 24.01
C GLY A 160 -8.49 2.68 25.23
#